data_AF-P46110-F1
#
_entry.id   AF-P46110-F1
#
_cell.length_a   1.000
_cell.length_b   1.000
_cell.length_c   1.000
_cell.angle_alpha   90.00
_cell.angle_beta   90.00
_cell.angle_gamma   90.00
#
_symmetry.space_group_name_H-M   'P 1'
#
loop_
_entity.id
_entity.type
_entity.pdbx_description
1 polymer ?
#
loop_
_entity_poly.entity_id
_entity_poly.type
_entity_poly.pdbx_seq_one_letter_code
_entity_poly.pdbx_strand_id
1 'polypeptide(L)' 'GVPINVKCTGSPQCLKPCKDAGMRFGKCINGKCHCTPK' A
#
# COMPACT_ATOMS: atom_id res chain seq x y z
N GLY A 1 -1.16 8.50 3.76
CA GLY A 1 -0.49 7.38 3.10
C GLY A 1 -0.04 7.82 1.72
N VAL A 2 1.21 7.54 1.38
CA VAL A 2 1.82 7.79 0.07
C VAL A 2 1.24 6.79 -0.94
N PRO A 3 0.59 7.25 -2.03
CA PRO A 3 0.15 6.34 -3.08
C PRO A 3 1.36 5.70 -3.74
N ILE A 4 1.38 4.37 -3.80
CA ILE A 4 2.34 3.61 -4.59
C ILE A 4 1.66 3.14 -5.88
N ASN A 5 2.41 3.01 -6.97
CA ASN A 5 1.88 2.58 -8.26
C ASN A 5 1.61 1.07 -8.33
N VAL A 6 0.94 0.53 -7.30
CA VAL A 6 0.55 -0.87 -7.20
C VAL A 6 -0.96 -0.94 -7.22
N LYS A 7 -1.49 -1.63 -8.24
CA LYS A 7 -2.91 -1.93 -8.31
C LYS A 7 -3.28 -2.91 -7.20
N CYS A 8 -4.42 -2.69 -6.57
CA CYS A 8 -4.95 -3.60 -5.57
C CYS A 8 -6.47 -3.72 -5.73
N THR A 9 -7.01 -4.86 -5.33
CA THR A 9 -8.47 -5.04 -5.16
C THR A 9 -8.86 -5.12 -3.69
N GLY A 10 -7.88 -5.22 -2.79
CA GLY A 10 -8.10 -5.19 -1.34
C GLY A 10 -6.84 -4.77 -0.58
N SER A 11 -7.04 -4.21 0.61
CA SER A 11 -5.94 -3.71 1.47
C SER A 11 -4.86 -4.74 1.81
N PRO A 12 -5.15 -6.06 1.97
CA PRO A 12 -4.09 -7.05 2.25
C PRO A 12 -3.01 -7.12 1.16
N GLN A 13 -3.36 -6.85 -0.10
CA GLN A 13 -2.41 -6.86 -1.21
C GLN A 13 -1.38 -5.74 -1.11
N CYS A 14 -1.67 -4.69 -0.34
CA CYS A 14 -0.77 -3.56 -0.14
C CYS A 14 0.22 -3.79 1.01
N LEU A 15 -0.02 -4.75 1.90
CA LEU A 15 0.85 -4.97 3.05
C LEU A 15 2.27 -5.34 2.63
N LYS A 16 2.42 -6.26 1.68
CA LYS A 16 3.72 -6.70 1.17
C LYS A 16 4.44 -5.57 0.39
N PRO A 17 3.84 -4.95 -0.64
CA PRO A 17 4.44 -3.83 -1.36
C PRO A 17 4.82 -2.63 -0.46
N CYS A 18 3.97 -2.28 0.50
CA CYS A 18 4.29 -1.20 1.43
C CYS A 18 5.47 -1.59 2.34
N LYS A 19 5.52 -2.84 2.81
CA LYS A 19 6.65 -3.34 3.60
C LYS A 19 7.95 -3.36 2.79
N ASP A 20 7.90 -3.81 1.54
CA ASP A 20 9.05 -3.78 0.61
C ASP A 20 9.52 -2.35 0.32
N ALA A 21 8.59 -1.37 0.31
CA ALA A 21 8.90 0.06 0.20
C ALA A 21 9.39 0.70 1.52
N GLY A 22 9.61 -0.07 2.59
CA GLY A 22 10.05 0.44 3.90
C GLY A 22 8.96 1.10 4.74
N MET A 23 7.69 0.88 4.40
CA MET A 23 6.52 1.47 5.08
C MET A 23 5.83 0.43 5.99
N ARG A 24 5.09 0.89 7.02
CA ARG A 24 4.51 -0.03 8.03
C ARG A 24 3.12 -0.54 7.68
N PHE A 25 2.31 0.30 7.04
CA PHE A 25 0.90 0.00 6.78
C PHE A 25 0.58 0.27 5.31
N GLY A 26 -0.27 -0.57 4.72
CA GLY A 26 -0.79 -0.40 3.38
C GLY A 26 -2.31 -0.53 3.37
N LYS A 27 -3.01 0.41 2.72
CA LYS A 27 -4.45 0.33 2.45
C LYS A 27 -4.70 0.44 0.96
N CYS A 28 -5.70 -0.27 0.47
CA CYS A 28 -6.15 -0.14 -0.91
C CYS A 28 -7.23 0.94 -1.00
N ILE A 29 -6.99 1.99 -1.80
CA ILE A 29 -7.92 3.11 -2.01
C ILE A 29 -7.99 3.36 -3.52
N ASN A 30 -9.21 3.40 -4.09
CA ASN A 30 -9.45 3.59 -5.53
C ASN A 30 -8.64 2.64 -6.43
N GLY A 31 -8.48 1.39 -6.00
CA GLY A 31 -7.75 0.37 -6.76
C GLY A 31 -6.23 0.53 -6.74
N LYS A 32 -5.67 1.40 -5.89
CA LYS A 32 -4.23 1.59 -5.70
C LYS A 32 -3.83 1.47 -4.24
N CYS A 33 -2.61 1.00 -4.00
CA CYS A 33 -2.07 0.92 -2.66
C CYS A 33 -1.61 2.28 -2.16
N HIS A 34 -2.00 2.61 -0.94
CA HIS A 34 -1.57 3.79 -0.21
C HIS A 34 -0.84 3.33 1.06
N CYS A 35 0.44 3.65 1.16
CA CYS A 35 1.31 3.19 2.23
C CYS A 35 1.56 4.30 3.26
N THR A 36 1.49 4.01 4.54
CA THR A 36 1.85 4.98 5.58
C THR A 36 3.34 4.82 5.92
N PRO A 37 4.17 5.87 5.75
CA PRO A 37 5.56 5.83 6.15
C PRO A 37 5.69 5.55 7.66
N LYS A 38 6.88 5.08 8.07
CA LYS A 38 7.17 4.82 9.49
C LYS A 38 7.11 6.10 10.33
#